data_AF-A0A0U3WKP3-F1
#
_entry.id   AF-A0A0U3WKP3-F1
#
_cell.length_a   1.000
_cell.length_b   1.000
_cell.length_c   1.000
_cell.angle_alpha   90.00
_cell.angle_beta   90.00
_cell.angle_gamma   90.00
#
_symmetry.space_group_name_H-M   'P 1'
#
loop_
_entity.id
_entity.type
_entity.pdbx_description
1 polymer ?
#
loop_
_entity_poly.entity_id
_entity_poly.type
_entity_poly.pdbx_seq_one_letter_code
_entity_poly.pdbx_strand_id
1 'polypeptide(L)'
;MTENKIMRGDFKMSEKVKVTKYEKEKIEEFLERYHLFAGVPMIKIFNAAVRGYEVEPEFEEEQWIIAFHDNGKHKCTAKITGIYSGYLTVDVINVHGEDLHLPLDGYYVIRHATLSEIAEEKERRMFEANGRDYRQFRDGDIVKGQAESDGQRLFGELLLSPGNPPKINKIETFISGLKIICFAENRLDRSGDE
;
A
#
# COMPACT_ATOMS: atom_id res chain seq x y z
N MET A 1 -4.55 -27.49 -31.59
CA MET A 1 -5.06 -26.30 -30.87
C MET A 1 -6.52 -26.16 -31.25
N THR A 2 -7.42 -26.52 -30.34
CA THR A 2 -8.87 -26.59 -30.59
C THR A 2 -9.47 -25.30 -30.05
N GLU A 3 -10.03 -24.47 -30.92
CA GLU A 3 -10.69 -23.23 -30.53
C GLU A 3 -11.93 -23.55 -29.68
N ASN A 4 -11.89 -23.17 -28.40
CA ASN A 4 -13.08 -23.16 -27.55
C ASN A 4 -14.00 -22.04 -28.02
N LYS A 5 -14.94 -22.40 -28.92
CA LYS A 5 -16.02 -21.52 -29.37
C LYS A 5 -17.01 -21.34 -28.22
N ILE A 6 -16.74 -20.38 -27.34
CA ILE A 6 -17.66 -19.97 -26.29
C ILE A 6 -18.93 -19.48 -26.98
N MET A 7 -20.02 -20.23 -26.85
CA MET A 7 -21.35 -19.86 -27.32
C MET A 7 -21.79 -18.62 -26.54
N ARG A 8 -21.50 -17.43 -27.08
CA ARG A 8 -22.16 -16.18 -26.68
C ARG A 8 -23.62 -16.25 -27.15
N GLY A 9 -24.42 -17.05 -26.47
CA GLY A 9 -25.86 -16.98 -26.61
C GLY A 9 -26.30 -15.67 -25.99
N ASP A 10 -26.92 -14.81 -26.80
CA ASP A 10 -27.70 -13.68 -26.31
C ASP A 10 -28.77 -14.24 -25.35
N PHE A 11 -28.47 -14.23 -24.06
CA PHE A 11 -29.45 -14.50 -23.02
C PHE A 11 -30.43 -13.33 -23.02
N LYS A 12 -31.42 -13.38 -23.92
CA LYS A 12 -32.73 -12.82 -23.61
C LYS A 12 -33.07 -13.35 -22.22
N MET A 13 -33.58 -12.49 -21.32
CA MET A 13 -34.19 -12.92 -20.06
C MET A 13 -35.37 -13.83 -20.42
N SER A 14 -35.05 -15.07 -20.78
CA SER A 14 -35.93 -16.06 -21.36
C SER A 14 -36.83 -16.55 -20.26
N GLU A 15 -38.12 -16.63 -20.58
CA GLU A 15 -39.18 -17.36 -19.91
C GLU A 15 -38.91 -17.80 -18.46
N LYS A 16 -39.76 -17.32 -17.53
CA LYS A 16 -39.78 -17.78 -16.13
C LYS A 16 -39.64 -19.30 -16.09
N VAL A 17 -38.52 -19.79 -15.54
CA VAL A 17 -38.28 -21.21 -15.34
C VAL A 17 -39.35 -21.71 -14.37
N LYS A 18 -40.15 -22.67 -14.81
CA LYS A 18 -41.12 -23.33 -13.93
C LYS A 18 -40.35 -24.24 -12.99
N VAL A 19 -40.44 -23.95 -11.69
CA VAL A 19 -39.86 -24.78 -10.63
C VAL A 19 -40.98 -25.42 -9.82
N THR A 20 -40.69 -26.60 -9.28
CA THR A 20 -41.55 -27.27 -8.31
C THR A 20 -41.55 -26.53 -6.97
N LYS A 21 -42.51 -26.86 -6.09
CA LYS A 21 -42.57 -26.30 -4.73
C LYS A 21 -41.30 -26.60 -3.92
N TYR A 22 -40.80 -27.84 -4.01
CA TYR A 22 -39.58 -28.26 -3.33
C TYR A 22 -38.35 -27.47 -3.83
N GLU A 23 -38.19 -27.31 -5.14
CA GLU A 23 -37.09 -26.53 -5.72
C GLU A 23 -37.17 -25.05 -5.32
N LYS A 24 -38.38 -24.46 -5.28
CA LYS A 24 -38.58 -23.11 -4.77
C LYS A 24 -38.10 -22.97 -3.32
N GLU A 25 -38.52 -23.86 -2.42
CA GLU A 25 -38.11 -23.84 -1.01
C GLU A 25 -36.59 -23.96 -0.88
N LYS A 26 -35.94 -24.77 -1.72
CA LYS A 26 -34.48 -24.89 -1.76
C LYS A 26 -33.77 -23.67 -2.31
N ILE A 27 -34.34 -23.00 -3.31
CA ILE A 27 -33.82 -21.72 -3.82
C ILE A 27 -33.93 -20.64 -2.75
N GLU A 28 -35.06 -20.56 -2.03
CA GLU A 28 -35.26 -19.60 -0.95
C GLU A 28 -34.30 -19.86 0.23
N GLU A 29 -34.16 -21.11 0.68
CA GLU A 29 -33.20 -21.52 1.72
C GLU A 29 -31.76 -21.17 1.31
N PHE A 30 -31.41 -21.39 0.03
CA PHE A 30 -30.10 -21.05 -0.52
C PHE A 30 -29.87 -19.53 -0.54
N LEU A 31 -30.84 -18.74 -1.00
CA LEU A 31 -30.73 -17.28 -1.06
C LEU A 31 -30.66 -16.64 0.34
N GLU A 32 -31.38 -17.17 1.33
CA GLU A 32 -31.29 -16.70 2.72
C GLU A 32 -29.92 -17.02 3.34
N ARG A 33 -29.43 -18.26 3.18
CA ARG A 33 -28.17 -18.70 3.82
C ARG A 33 -26.91 -18.23 3.09
N TYR A 34 -26.96 -18.08 1.78
CA TYR A 34 -25.79 -17.85 0.93
C TYR A 34 -25.89 -16.53 0.16
N HIS A 35 -26.55 -15.51 0.69
CA HIS A 35 -26.61 -14.21 -0.01
C HIS A 35 -25.21 -13.61 -0.29
N LEU A 36 -24.16 -14.03 0.44
CA LEU A 36 -22.76 -13.68 0.21
C LEU A 36 -21.88 -14.95 0.14
N PHE A 37 -20.95 -15.00 -0.81
CA PHE A 37 -19.86 -15.96 -0.86
C PHE A 37 -18.54 -15.19 -0.99
N ALA A 38 -17.61 -15.39 -0.05
CA ALA A 38 -16.36 -14.62 0.05
C ALA A 38 -16.58 -13.08 0.00
N GLY A 39 -17.65 -12.59 0.64
CA GLY A 39 -18.01 -11.16 0.65
C GLY A 39 -18.66 -10.65 -0.64
N VAL A 40 -18.82 -11.49 -1.66
CA VAL A 40 -19.47 -11.14 -2.93
C VAL A 40 -20.92 -11.65 -2.93
N PRO A 41 -21.91 -10.80 -3.28
CA PRO A 41 -23.28 -11.25 -3.41
C PRO A 41 -23.42 -12.43 -4.38
N MET A 42 -24.07 -13.52 -3.97
CA MET A 42 -24.19 -14.72 -4.83
C MET A 42 -24.87 -14.43 -6.17
N ILE A 43 -25.78 -13.46 -6.23
CA ILE A 43 -26.38 -13.03 -7.50
C ILE A 43 -25.34 -12.42 -8.46
N LYS A 44 -24.32 -11.72 -7.96
CA LYS A 44 -23.20 -11.23 -8.79
C LYS A 44 -22.38 -12.40 -9.31
N ILE A 45 -22.09 -13.40 -8.46
CA ILE A 45 -21.37 -14.62 -8.86
C ILE A 45 -22.16 -15.37 -9.94
N PHE A 46 -23.46 -15.55 -9.75
CA PHE A 46 -24.33 -16.22 -10.72
C PHE A 46 -24.38 -15.46 -12.06
N ASN A 47 -24.53 -14.13 -12.02
CA ASN A 47 -24.50 -13.30 -13.21
C ASN A 47 -23.13 -13.38 -13.92
N ALA A 48 -22.03 -13.37 -13.18
CA ALA A 48 -20.68 -13.55 -13.72
C ALA A 48 -20.51 -14.93 -14.38
N ALA A 49 -21.06 -15.99 -13.78
CA ALA A 49 -21.01 -17.34 -14.34
C ALA A 49 -21.85 -17.49 -15.63
N VAL A 50 -23.02 -16.85 -15.69
CA VAL A 50 -23.94 -16.96 -16.85
C VAL A 50 -23.56 -16.03 -17.99
N ARG A 51 -23.17 -14.79 -17.68
CA ARG A 51 -22.98 -13.72 -18.69
C ARG A 51 -21.50 -13.45 -18.99
N GLY A 52 -20.60 -14.12 -18.28
CA GLY A 52 -19.21 -13.72 -18.21
C GLY A 52 -19.03 -12.49 -17.32
N TYR A 53 -17.77 -12.13 -17.09
CA TYR A 53 -17.38 -10.94 -16.34
C TYR A 53 -16.11 -10.38 -16.97
N GLU A 54 -15.95 -9.06 -16.91
CA GLU A 54 -14.69 -8.39 -17.21
C GLU A 54 -14.07 -8.00 -15.87
N VAL A 55 -12.81 -8.41 -15.68
CA VAL A 55 -12.02 -8.00 -14.52
C VAL A 55 -11.19 -6.82 -14.97
N GLU A 56 -11.51 -5.63 -14.47
CA GLU A 56 -10.55 -4.54 -14.52
C GLU A 56 -9.47 -4.83 -13.48
N PRO A 57 -8.18 -4.76 -13.83
CA PRO A 57 -7.11 -4.84 -12.84
C PRO A 57 -7.32 -3.74 -11.80
N GLU A 58 -7.49 -4.12 -10.54
CA GLU A 58 -7.62 -3.15 -9.44
C GLU A 58 -6.31 -2.37 -9.21
N PHE A 59 -5.20 -2.95 -9.68
CA PHE A 59 -3.85 -2.45 -9.51
C PHE A 59 -3.10 -2.50 -10.84
N GLU A 60 -2.10 -1.65 -10.96
CA GLU A 60 -1.12 -1.63 -12.06
C GLU A 60 0.30 -1.74 -11.48
N GLU A 61 1.23 -2.22 -12.30
CA GLU A 61 2.65 -2.17 -11.95
C GLU A 61 3.07 -0.73 -11.64
N GLU A 62 4.10 -0.59 -10.82
CA GLU A 62 4.66 0.68 -10.36
C GLU A 62 3.78 1.50 -9.40
N GLN A 63 2.54 1.06 -9.14
CA GLN A 63 1.67 1.68 -8.14
C GLN A 63 2.11 1.33 -6.71
N TRP A 64 1.81 2.23 -5.77
CA TRP A 64 2.11 2.06 -4.36
C TRP A 64 0.87 1.60 -3.61
N ILE A 65 1.02 0.58 -2.78
CA ILE A 65 -0.05 -0.01 -1.99
C ILE A 65 0.30 -0.04 -0.51
N ILE A 66 -0.74 -0.16 0.31
CA ILE A 66 -0.65 -0.57 1.69
C ILE A 66 -1.22 -1.97 1.82
N ALA A 67 -0.42 -2.88 2.36
CA ALA A 67 -0.85 -4.22 2.72
C ALA A 67 -0.93 -4.33 4.25
N PHE A 68 -2.06 -4.79 4.74
CA PHE A 68 -2.28 -5.08 6.15
C PHE A 68 -2.38 -6.59 6.37
N HIS A 69 -1.70 -7.11 7.41
CA HIS A 69 -1.87 -8.49 7.88
C HIS A 69 -2.22 -8.53 9.37
N ASP A 70 -2.59 -9.72 9.85
CA ASP A 70 -3.01 -9.98 11.23
C ASP A 70 -4.09 -9.00 11.73
N ASN A 71 -5.14 -8.82 10.93
CA ASN A 71 -6.25 -7.91 11.20
C ASN A 71 -5.81 -6.45 11.41
N GLY A 72 -4.80 -5.99 10.66
CA GLY A 72 -4.34 -4.60 10.68
C GLY A 72 -3.26 -4.30 11.71
N LYS A 73 -2.76 -5.30 12.45
CA LYS A 73 -1.64 -5.13 13.40
C LYS A 73 -0.35 -4.73 12.72
N HIS A 74 -0.15 -5.23 11.51
CA HIS A 74 1.04 -4.98 10.73
C HIS A 74 0.67 -4.31 9.42
N LYS A 75 1.44 -3.28 9.08
CA LYS A 75 1.26 -2.44 7.89
C LYS A 75 2.56 -2.45 7.11
N CYS A 76 2.45 -2.68 5.80
CA CYS A 76 3.56 -2.57 4.87
C CYS A 76 3.17 -1.60 3.75
N THR A 77 4.03 -0.61 3.48
CA THR A 77 3.92 0.26 2.30
C THR A 77 4.91 -0.25 1.26
N ALA A 78 4.42 -0.63 0.09
CA ALA A 78 5.26 -1.24 -0.94
C ALA A 78 4.83 -0.81 -2.34
N LYS A 79 5.76 -0.92 -3.29
CA LYS A 79 5.49 -0.68 -4.71
C LYS A 79 5.31 -2.01 -5.42
N ILE A 80 4.30 -2.09 -6.28
CA ILE A 80 4.01 -3.29 -7.08
C ILE A 80 5.07 -3.43 -8.17
N THR A 81 5.73 -4.59 -8.21
CA THR A 81 6.74 -4.95 -9.21
C THR A 81 6.23 -5.96 -10.23
N GLY A 82 5.06 -6.55 -10.00
CA GLY A 82 4.43 -7.48 -10.93
C GLY A 82 3.04 -7.92 -10.48
N ILE A 83 2.21 -8.31 -11.44
CA ILE A 83 0.82 -8.71 -11.22
C ILE A 83 0.58 -10.06 -11.86
N TYR A 84 0.13 -11.02 -11.05
CA TYR A 84 -0.09 -12.40 -11.48
C TYR A 84 -1.51 -12.86 -11.12
N SER A 85 -1.94 -13.98 -11.69
CA SER A 85 -3.22 -14.57 -11.35
C SER A 85 -3.21 -15.03 -9.89
N GLY A 86 -3.85 -14.25 -9.01
CA GLY A 86 -4.06 -14.55 -7.60
C GLY A 86 -3.07 -13.91 -6.62
N TYR A 87 -2.04 -13.18 -7.07
CA TYR A 87 -1.12 -12.47 -6.17
C TYR A 87 -0.42 -11.27 -6.83
N LEU A 88 0.07 -10.36 -5.99
CA LEU A 88 0.97 -9.26 -6.37
C LEU A 88 2.41 -9.59 -5.94
N THR A 89 3.40 -9.21 -6.73
CA THR A 89 4.79 -9.06 -6.27
C THR A 89 5.05 -7.61 -5.90
N VAL A 90 5.73 -7.39 -4.78
CA VAL A 90 6.11 -6.05 -4.32
C VAL A 90 7.60 -5.96 -4.02
N ASP A 91 8.13 -4.74 -4.06
CA ASP A 91 9.55 -4.41 -3.84
C ASP A 91 10.02 -4.48 -2.37
N VAL A 92 9.38 -5.33 -1.58
CA VAL A 92 9.75 -5.61 -0.20
C VAL A 92 10.32 -7.00 -0.14
N ILE A 93 11.49 -7.12 0.48
CA ILE A 93 12.20 -8.38 0.61
C ILE A 93 11.70 -9.11 1.86
N ASN A 94 11.35 -10.38 1.70
CA ASN A 94 10.94 -11.26 2.78
C ASN A 94 12.15 -11.72 3.63
N VAL A 95 11.91 -12.50 4.68
CA VAL A 95 12.96 -13.04 5.57
C VAL A 95 13.97 -13.96 4.87
N HIS A 96 13.68 -14.40 3.65
CA HIS A 96 14.52 -15.28 2.84
C HIS A 96 15.31 -14.53 1.76
N GLY A 97 15.18 -13.20 1.66
CA GLY A 97 15.90 -12.43 0.64
C GLY A 97 15.19 -12.38 -0.71
N GLU A 98 13.92 -12.79 -0.80
CA GLU A 98 13.13 -12.82 -2.03
C GLU A 98 12.04 -11.74 -2.03
N ASP A 99 11.55 -11.36 -3.20
CA ASP A 99 10.41 -10.46 -3.35
C ASP A 99 9.18 -11.01 -2.60
N LEU A 100 8.48 -10.14 -1.89
CA LEU A 100 7.27 -10.50 -1.16
C LEU A 100 6.10 -10.71 -2.13
N HIS A 101 5.49 -11.89 -2.04
CA HIS A 101 4.25 -12.22 -2.73
C HIS A 101 3.04 -11.96 -1.82
N LEU A 102 2.14 -11.09 -2.26
CA LEU A 102 0.90 -10.76 -1.57
C LEU A 102 -0.29 -11.47 -2.24
N PRO A 103 -0.79 -12.60 -1.69
CA PRO A 103 -1.97 -13.27 -2.21
C PRO A 103 -3.21 -12.36 -2.14
N LEU A 104 -4.04 -12.45 -3.19
CA LEU A 104 -5.31 -11.75 -3.33
C LEU A 104 -6.50 -12.60 -2.83
N ASP A 105 -6.23 -13.58 -1.98
CA ASP A 105 -7.23 -14.50 -1.39
C ASP A 105 -7.96 -13.92 -0.16
N GLY A 106 -7.69 -12.66 0.16
CA GLY A 106 -8.26 -11.96 1.30
C GLY A 106 -7.48 -12.12 2.62
N TYR A 107 -6.36 -12.85 2.62
CA TYR A 107 -5.48 -12.89 3.79
C TYR A 107 -4.89 -11.51 4.12
N TYR A 108 -4.53 -10.74 3.08
CA TYR A 108 -4.15 -9.34 3.20
C TYR A 108 -5.34 -8.42 2.87
N VAL A 109 -5.48 -7.36 3.65
CA VAL A 109 -6.27 -6.20 3.21
C VAL A 109 -5.33 -5.28 2.46
N ILE A 110 -5.55 -5.15 1.14
CA ILE A 110 -4.71 -4.35 0.25
C ILE A 110 -5.51 -3.14 -0.23
N ARG A 111 -4.88 -1.97 -0.25
CA ARG A 111 -5.43 -0.76 -0.87
C ARG A 111 -4.33 0.09 -1.49
N HIS A 112 -4.71 1.00 -2.37
CA HIS A 112 -3.83 2.08 -2.83
C HIS A 112 -3.29 2.90 -1.65
N ALA A 113 -1.99 3.22 -1.70
CA ALA A 113 -1.34 4.09 -0.72
C ALA A 113 -1.73 5.55 -0.97
N THR A 114 -1.90 6.31 0.11
CA THR A 114 -2.10 7.76 0.01
C THR A 114 -0.78 8.46 -0.31
N LEU A 115 -0.82 9.67 -0.87
CA LEU A 115 0.38 10.46 -1.16
C LEU A 115 1.27 10.68 0.08
N SER A 116 0.66 10.84 1.26
CA SER A 116 1.41 10.99 2.53
C SER A 116 2.16 9.72 2.90
N GLU A 117 1.54 8.56 2.75
CA GLU A 117 2.17 7.26 3.05
C GLU A 117 3.30 6.95 2.07
N ILE A 118 3.13 7.29 0.79
CA ILE A 118 4.18 7.17 -0.22
C ILE A 118 5.37 8.07 0.11
N ALA A 119 5.10 9.31 0.53
CA ALA A 119 6.15 10.26 0.91
C ALA A 119 6.94 9.77 2.14
N GLU A 120 6.24 9.25 3.15
CA GLU A 120 6.84 8.67 4.36
C GLU A 120 7.74 7.47 4.04
N GLU A 121 7.26 6.54 3.21
CA GLU A 121 8.05 5.36 2.83
C GLU A 121 9.26 5.72 1.95
N LYS A 122 9.11 6.69 1.05
CA LYS A 122 10.26 7.23 0.28
C LYS A 122 11.29 7.88 1.18
N GLU A 123 10.86 8.64 2.20
CA GLU A 123 11.76 9.20 3.20
C GLU A 123 12.48 8.08 3.96
N ARG A 124 11.75 7.06 4.44
CA ARG A 124 12.33 5.89 5.12
C ARG A 124 13.42 5.21 4.29
N ARG A 125 13.13 4.90 3.03
CA ARG A 125 14.08 4.27 2.10
C ARG A 125 15.29 5.15 1.80
N MET A 126 15.10 6.48 1.75
CA MET A 126 16.21 7.42 1.58
C MET A 126 17.18 7.39 2.77
N PHE A 127 16.68 7.31 4.02
CA PHE A 127 17.56 7.12 5.19
C PHE A 127 18.29 5.78 5.13
N GLU A 128 17.57 4.70 4.82
CA GLU A 128 18.14 3.35 4.72
C GLU A 128 19.23 3.25 3.66
N ALA A 129 19.04 3.87 2.49
CA ALA A 129 20.04 3.94 1.42
C ALA A 129 21.34 4.65 1.84
N ASN A 130 21.31 5.45 2.91
CA ASN A 130 22.47 6.10 3.50
C ASN A 130 22.98 5.37 4.77
N GLY A 131 22.56 4.13 5.01
CA GLY A 131 22.98 3.32 6.15
C GLY A 131 22.50 3.89 7.49
N ARG A 132 21.27 4.43 7.50
CA ARG A 132 20.66 5.08 8.67
C ARG A 132 19.27 4.53 8.94
N ASP A 133 18.92 4.45 10.21
CA ASP A 133 17.54 4.18 10.62
C ASP A 133 16.63 5.35 10.23
N TYR A 134 15.33 5.08 10.13
CA TYR A 134 14.35 6.10 9.78
C TYR A 134 14.42 7.29 10.75
N ARG A 135 14.64 8.49 10.20
CA ARG A 135 14.80 9.74 10.96
C ARG A 135 15.95 9.71 11.98
N GLN A 136 16.98 8.90 11.73
CA GLN A 136 18.25 8.97 12.44
C GLN A 136 19.10 10.11 11.87
N PHE A 137 18.95 11.29 12.48
CA PHE A 137 19.79 12.45 12.22
C PHE A 137 21.14 12.32 12.92
N ARG A 138 22.20 12.84 12.30
CA ARG A 138 23.57 12.83 12.81
C ARG A 138 24.18 14.24 12.75
N ASP A 139 25.25 14.42 13.50
CA ASP A 139 26.03 15.64 13.47
C ASP A 139 26.60 15.92 12.06
N GLY A 140 26.40 17.14 11.59
CA GLY A 140 26.80 17.58 10.26
C GLY A 140 25.70 17.52 9.19
N ASP A 141 24.54 16.93 9.48
CA ASP A 141 23.40 16.94 8.56
C ASP A 141 22.86 18.36 8.38
N ILE A 142 22.37 18.64 7.17
CA ILE A 142 21.65 19.87 6.84
C ILE A 142 20.17 19.52 6.75
N VAL A 143 19.38 20.08 7.65
CA VAL A 143 17.93 19.88 7.70
C VAL A 143 17.22 21.20 7.46
N LYS A 144 16.09 21.14 6.76
CA LYS A 144 15.12 22.23 6.67
C LYS A 144 14.04 22.00 7.70
N GLY A 145 13.85 22.96 8.59
CA GLY A 145 12.84 22.87 9.63
C GLY A 145 11.88 24.03 9.59
N GLN A 146 10.69 23.79 10.13
CA GLN A 146 9.85 24.85 10.66
C GLN A 146 9.90 24.76 12.18
N ALA A 147 10.41 25.81 12.83
CA ALA A 147 10.32 25.97 14.26
C ALA A 147 9.24 27.00 14.59
N GLU A 148 8.43 26.73 15.61
CA GLU A 148 7.64 27.76 16.28
C GLU A 148 8.35 28.14 17.58
N SER A 149 8.76 29.41 17.68
CA SER A 149 9.29 30.01 18.91
C SER A 149 8.48 31.26 19.19
N ASP A 150 7.90 31.36 20.38
CA ASP A 150 7.15 32.55 20.84
C ASP A 150 6.05 33.02 19.87
N GLY A 151 5.37 32.07 19.21
CA GLY A 151 4.30 32.36 18.24
C GLY A 151 4.78 32.82 16.86
N GLN A 152 6.10 32.86 16.61
CA GLN A 152 6.67 33.12 15.29
C GLN A 152 7.14 31.82 14.63
N ARG A 153 6.80 31.69 13.34
CA ARG A 153 7.27 30.59 12.48
C ARG A 153 8.59 30.98 11.85
N LEU A 154 9.67 30.31 12.26
CA LEU A 154 10.99 30.44 11.65
C LEU A 154 11.19 29.29 10.66
N PHE A 155 11.48 29.65 9.40
CA PHE A 155 11.91 28.73 8.35
C PHE A 155 13.41 28.88 8.17
N GLY A 156 14.15 27.78 8.25
CA GLY A 156 15.60 27.83 8.09
C GLY A 156 16.23 26.49 7.78
N GLU A 157 17.45 26.58 7.28
CA GLU A 157 18.37 25.46 7.20
C GLU A 157 19.16 25.43 8.50
N LEU A 158 19.20 24.27 9.14
CA LEU A 158 19.92 24.04 10.36
C LEU A 158 21.02 23.02 10.08
N LEU A 159 22.25 23.42 10.35
CA LEU A 159 23.37 22.51 10.46
C LEU A 159 23.35 21.89 11.86
N LEU A 160 23.15 20.57 11.95
CA LEU A 160 23.24 19.87 13.22
C LEU A 160 24.70 19.83 13.68
N SER A 161 25.00 20.30 14.90
CA SER A 161 26.36 20.34 15.44
C SER A 161 26.38 19.96 16.93
N PRO A 162 27.39 19.20 17.40
CA PRO A 162 27.43 18.65 18.75
C PRO A 162 27.49 19.72 19.86
N GLY A 163 27.98 20.93 19.55
CA GLY A 163 28.14 22.02 20.51
C GLY A 163 26.95 22.96 20.66
N ASN A 164 25.91 22.82 19.84
CA ASN A 164 24.74 23.70 19.87
C ASN A 164 23.46 22.93 19.55
N PRO A 165 23.09 21.92 20.36
CA PRO A 165 21.78 21.30 20.22
C PRO A 165 20.73 22.40 20.34
N PRO A 166 19.76 22.50 19.41
CA PRO A 166 18.67 23.43 19.55
C PRO A 166 18.09 23.28 20.96
N LYS A 167 18.00 24.38 21.72
CA LYS A 167 17.36 24.41 23.04
C LYS A 167 15.85 24.24 22.86
N ILE A 168 15.43 23.09 22.35
CA ILE A 168 14.05 22.76 22.08
C ILE A 168 13.67 21.71 23.10
N ASN A 169 12.87 22.13 24.08
CA ASN A 169 12.46 21.30 25.22
C ASN A 169 11.60 20.07 24.83
N LYS A 170 11.39 19.81 23.53
CA LYS A 170 10.74 18.62 22.97
C LYS A 170 11.36 18.25 21.61
N ILE A 171 12.44 17.47 21.64
CA ILE A 171 13.14 16.99 20.44
C ILE A 171 12.17 16.28 19.45
N GLU A 172 11.19 15.53 19.96
CA GLU A 172 10.21 14.80 19.13
C GLU A 172 9.30 15.72 18.31
N THR A 173 8.85 16.85 18.89
CA THR A 173 7.99 17.82 18.18
C THR A 173 8.76 18.58 17.12
N PHE A 174 10.07 18.77 17.34
CA PHE A 174 10.94 19.38 16.35
C PHE A 174 11.19 18.45 15.16
N ILE A 175 11.49 17.18 15.43
CA ILE A 175 11.81 16.18 14.41
C ILE A 175 10.66 15.97 13.41
N SER A 176 9.40 16.06 13.83
CA SER A 176 8.26 15.84 12.91
C SER A 176 8.15 16.88 11.80
N GLY A 177 8.70 18.08 12.00
CA GLY A 177 8.73 19.17 11.02
C GLY A 177 10.07 19.33 10.29
N LEU A 178 11.07 18.48 10.56
CA LEU A 178 12.34 18.51 9.87
C LEU A 178 12.27 17.68 8.59
N LYS A 179 12.80 18.25 7.51
CA LYS A 179 13.07 17.56 6.25
C LYS A 179 14.56 17.62 5.99
N ILE A 180 15.21 16.47 5.81
CA ILE A 180 16.63 16.46 5.48
C ILE A 180 16.85 17.03 4.06
N ILE A 181 17.83 17.92 3.94
CA ILE A 181 18.28 18.46 2.64
C ILE A 181 19.51 17.67 2.18
N CYS A 182 20.46 17.47 3.09
CA CYS A 182 21.72 16.81 2.78
C CYS A 182 22.21 16.02 4.01
N PHE A 183 22.53 14.75 3.80
CA PHE A 183 23.21 13.92 4.79
C PHE A 183 24.67 14.35 4.93
N ALA A 184 25.19 14.33 6.16
CA ALA A 184 26.57 14.69 6.47
C ALA A 184 27.61 13.96 5.59
N GLU A 185 27.35 12.70 5.22
CA GLU A 185 28.24 11.86 4.40
C GLU A 185 28.26 12.27 2.91
N ASN A 186 27.24 13.01 2.45
CA ASN A 186 27.11 13.45 1.06
C ASN A 186 27.54 14.91 0.86
N ARG A 187 28.13 15.54 1.88
CA ARG A 187 28.55 16.94 1.86
C ARG A 187 29.89 17.13 1.16
N LEU A 188 29.87 17.79 0.00
CA LEU A 188 31.07 18.12 -0.76
C LEU A 188 31.91 19.23 -0.11
N ASP A 189 31.32 20.06 0.75
CA ASP A 189 32.04 21.12 1.45
C ASP A 189 32.91 20.60 2.61
N ARG A 190 32.85 19.30 2.92
CA ARG A 190 33.72 18.63 3.89
C ARG A 190 34.93 17.94 3.28
N SER A 191 34.97 17.71 1.97
CA SER A 191 36.05 16.95 1.32
C SER A 191 37.34 17.74 1.10
N GLY A 192 37.66 18.71 1.96
CA GLY A 192 38.78 19.64 1.81
C GLY A 192 39.71 19.79 3.01
N ASP A 193 39.39 19.17 4.16
CA ASP A 193 40.13 19.33 5.42
C ASP A 193 40.55 17.98 6.02
N GLU A 194 41.17 17.10 5.23
CA GLU A 194 42.04 16.03 5.75
C GLU A 194 43.52 16.45 5.66
#